data_AF-A0A966MA94-F1
#
_entry.id   AF-A0A966MA94-F1
#
_cell.length_a   1.000
_cell.length_b   1.000
_cell.length_c   1.000
_cell.angle_alpha   90.00
_cell.angle_beta   90.00
_cell.angle_gamma   90.00
#
_symmetry.space_group_name_H-M   'P 1'
#
loop_
_entity.id
_entity.type
_entity.pdbx_description
1 polymer ?
#
loop_
_entity_poly.entity_id
_entity_poly.type
_entity_poly.pdbx_seq_one_letter_code
_entity_poly.pdbx_strand_id
1 'polypeptide(L)' 'GAADASALYARNLLDFMKLIINKEGQLAIPAAADDDIVAACLMCRDGQAIRTN' A
#
# COMPACT_ATOMS: atom_id res chain seq x y z
N GLY A 1 -2.53 20.03 -14.92
CA GLY A 1 -1.51 20.84 -14.19
C GLY A 1 -1.13 20.15 -12.89
N ALA A 2 -0.27 20.75 -12.06
CA ALA A 2 0.15 20.15 -10.78
C ALA A 2 -1.03 19.77 -9.87
N ALA A 3 -2.14 20.52 -9.93
CA ALA A 3 -3.38 20.21 -9.21
C ALA A 3 -4.01 18.86 -9.62
N ASP A 4 -4.06 18.55 -10.92
CA ASP A 4 -4.64 17.29 -11.42
C ASP A 4 -3.77 16.09 -11.03
N ALA A 5 -2.44 16.24 -11.12
CA ALA A 5 -1.50 15.21 -10.70
C ALA A 5 -1.62 14.90 -9.21
N SER A 6 -1.74 15.93 -8.36
CA SER A 6 -1.96 15.76 -6.93
C SER A 6 -3.29 15.08 -6.62
N ALA A 7 -4.37 15.43 -7.33
CA ALA A 7 -5.68 14.80 -7.15
C ALA A 7 -5.65 13.30 -7.53
N LEU A 8 -5.00 12.96 -8.65
CA LEU A 8 -4.82 11.57 -9.08
C LEU A 8 -3.97 10.76 -8.09
N TYR A 9 -2.87 11.34 -7.60
CA TYR A 9 -2.02 10.69 -6.60
C TYR A 9 -2.77 10.44 -5.29
N ALA A 10 -3.52 11.43 -4.81
CA ALA A 10 -4.35 11.29 -3.61
C ALA A 10 -5.39 10.17 -3.76
N ARG A 11 -6.00 10.03 -4.94
CA ARG A 11 -6.93 8.93 -5.22
C ARG A 11 -6.22 7.58 -5.20
N ASN A 12 -5.07 7.46 -5.86
CA ASN A 12 -4.29 6.22 -5.89
C ASN A 12 -3.87 5.79 -4.47
N LEU A 13 -3.42 6.74 -3.65
CA LEU A 13 -3.05 6.46 -2.26
C LEU A 13 -4.28 6.04 -1.43
N LEU A 14 -5.41 6.73 -1.57
CA LEU A 14 -6.64 6.38 -0.87
C LEU A 14 -7.16 5.00 -1.25
N ASP A 15 -7.07 4.63 -2.52
CA ASP A 15 -7.49 3.31 -2.99
C ASP A 15 -6.56 2.22 -2.46
N PHE A 16 -5.24 2.47 -2.41
CA PHE A 16 -4.29 1.55 -1.78
C PHE A 16 -4.51 1.40 -0.27
N MET A 17 -4.81 2.50 0.45
CA MET A 17 -5.07 2.48 1.89
C MET A 17 -6.22 1.54 2.26
N LYS A 18 -7.23 1.36 1.40
CA LYS A 18 -8.34 0.43 1.63
C LYS A 18 -7.90 -1.04 1.66
N LEU A 19 -6.75 -1.37 1.08
CA LEU A 19 -6.20 -2.73 1.09
C LEU A 19 -5.45 -3.05 2.39
N ILE A 20 -4.97 -2.04 3.11
CA ILE A 20 -4.09 -2.20 4.28
C ILE A 20 -4.67 -1.65 5.59
N ILE A 21 -5.91 -1.16 5.56
CA ILE A 21 -6.63 -0.65 6.74
C ILE A 21 -7.90 -1.50 6.94
N ASN A 22 -8.08 -2.02 8.15
CA ASN A 22 -9.29 -2.76 8.48
C ASN A 22 -10.50 -1.84 8.72
N LYS A 23 -11.67 -2.43 8.97
CA LYS A 23 -12.93 -1.67 9.13
C LYS A 23 -12.92 -0.78 10.38
N GLU A 24 -12.06 -1.11 11.34
CA GLU A 24 -11.84 -0.39 12.59
C GLU A 24 -10.83 0.75 12.44
N GLY A 25 -10.26 0.96 11.24
CA GLY A 25 -9.29 2.02 10.96
C GLY A 25 -7.87 1.69 11.41
N GLN A 26 -7.58 0.43 11.74
CA GLN A 26 -6.26 -0.04 12.16
C GLN A 26 -5.46 -0.52 10.96
N LEU A 27 -4.14 -0.36 11.03
CA LEU A 27 -3.22 -0.91 10.04
C LEU A 27 -3.25 -2.44 10.11
N ALA A 28 -3.64 -3.05 9.00
CA ALA A 28 -3.76 -4.49 8.82
C ALA A 28 -3.12 -4.85 7.48
N ILE A 29 -1.80 -4.90 7.44
CA ILE A 29 -1.05 -5.26 6.23
C ILE A 29 -1.20 -6.78 6.02
N PRO A 30 -1.87 -7.23 4.93
CA PRO A 30 -2.01 -8.65 4.64
C PRO A 30 -0.65 -9.37 4.56
N ALA A 31 -0.64 -10.70 4.67
CA ALA A 31 0.57 -11.41 4.27
C ALA A 31 0.78 -11.20 2.77
N ALA A 32 2.03 -11.16 2.31
CA ALA A 32 2.34 -10.92 0.90
C ALA A 32 1.76 -12.00 -0.04
N ALA A 33 1.32 -13.15 0.48
CA ALA A 33 0.65 -14.19 -0.30
C ALA A 33 -0.86 -13.94 -0.48
N ASP A 34 -1.44 -12.99 0.27
CA ASP A 34 -2.89 -12.81 0.36
C ASP A 34 -3.40 -11.68 -0.56
N ASP A 35 -2.54 -10.76 -0.98
CA ASP A 35 -2.88 -9.65 -1.86
C ASP A 35 -1.70 -9.26 -2.76
N ASP A 36 -1.82 -9.55 -4.06
CA ASP A 36 -0.78 -9.32 -5.05
C ASP A 36 -0.39 -7.84 -5.19
N ILE A 37 -1.32 -6.91 -4.95
CA ILE A 37 -1.06 -5.47 -5.05
C ILE A 37 -0.24 -5.02 -3.85
N VAL A 38 -0.63 -5.43 -2.63
CA VAL A 38 0.14 -5.12 -1.42
C VAL A 38 1.52 -5.77 -1.50
N ALA A 39 1.62 -7.02 -1.92
CA ALA A 39 2.88 -7.72 -2.13
C ALA A 39 3.76 -6.99 -3.15
N ALA A 40 3.17 -6.54 -4.25
CA ALA A 40 3.85 -5.77 -5.27
C ALA A 40 4.31 -4.38 -4.78
N CYS A 41 3.79 -3.85 -3.68
CA CYS A 41 4.24 -2.58 -3.09
C CYS A 41 5.13 -2.76 -1.85
N LEU A 42 5.20 -3.96 -1.28
CA LEU A 42 5.95 -4.22 -0.04
C LEU A 42 7.47 -4.24 -0.30
N MET A 43 8.21 -3.40 0.44
CA MET A 43 9.67 -3.26 0.30
C MET A 43 10.43 -3.90 1.46
N CYS A 44 9.88 -3.83 2.68
CA CYS A 44 10.47 -4.41 3.87
C CYS A 44 9.38 -4.89 4.85
N ARG A 45 9.74 -5.85 5.70
CA ARG A 45 8.92 -6.32 6.83
C ARG A 45 9.85 -6.81 7.92
N ASP A 46 9.51 -6.51 9.17
CA ASP A 46 10.26 -6.95 10.36
C ASP A 46 11.77 -6.66 10.29
N GLY A 47 12.11 -5.48 9.77
CA GLY A 47 13.51 -5.03 9.63
C GLY A 47 14.28 -5.67 8.47
N GLN A 48 13.64 -6.51 7.65
CA GLN A 48 14.26 -7.19 6.51
C GLN A 48 13.72 -6.63 5.19
N ALA A 49 14.61 -6.39 4.24
CA ALA A 49 14.21 -6.06 2.88
C ALA A 49 13.59 -7.30 2.21
N ILE A 50 12.38 -7.14 1.67
CA ILE A 50 11.68 -8.19 0.89
C ILE A 50 12.08 -8.08 -0.58
N ARG A 51 12.36 -6.87 -1.05
CA ARG A 51 12.89 -6.64 -2.39
C ARG A 51 14.37 -6.29 -2.35
N THR A 52 15.15 -7.16 -2.96
CA THR A 52 16.56 -6.95 -3.30
C THR A 52 16.64 -6.96 -4.83
N ASN A 53 16.72 -5.78 -5.44
CA ASN A 53 16.94 -5.65 -6.88
C ASN A 53 18.30 -6.25 -7.29
#